data_AF-A0A1E4SIP9-F1
#
_entry.id   AF-A0A1E4SIP9-F1
#
_cell.length_a   1.000
_cell.length_b   1.000
_cell.length_c   1.000
_cell.angle_alpha   90.00
_cell.angle_beta   90.00
_cell.angle_gamma   90.00
#
_symmetry.space_group_name_H-M   'P 1'
#
loop_
_entity.id
_entity.type
_entity.pdbx_description
1 polymer ?
#
loop_
_entity_poly.entity_id
_entity_poly.type
_entity_poly.pdbx_seq_one_letter_code
_entity_poly.pdbx_strand_id
1 'polypeptide(L)'
;MVWPFTSNKGKETSELTKELPENLKGFFEENNPDSKHQSIFEESPHQKRVNQVLLKHQKQNTPYSYELERYKQKEKPQVVTAVNCAEIQQQVVDCFRSFNLTSTTQCKFEIGKTTACVEIQNRALKKLYYEDCVDIDQCEKIRYIVDKLFTENFGQYGDEVNEVTKANFDKSLDGMFYKVWK
;
A
#
# COMPACT_ATOMS: atom_id res chain seq x y z
N MET A 1 31.68 15.54 -1.20
CA MET A 1 30.52 16.29 -0.69
C MET A 1 30.08 15.64 0.60
N VAL A 2 30.26 16.35 1.71
CA VAL A 2 30.00 15.87 3.08
C VAL A 2 28.75 16.59 3.56
N TRP A 3 27.76 15.83 4.04
CA TRP A 3 26.50 16.32 4.60
C TRP A 3 26.77 17.08 5.91
N PRO A 4 26.25 18.30 6.14
CA PRO A 4 26.71 19.16 7.24
C PRO A 4 26.08 18.86 8.62
N PHE A 5 25.46 17.70 8.83
CA PHE A 5 24.82 17.35 10.11
C PHE A 5 25.63 16.38 10.98
N THR A 6 26.82 15.96 10.54
CA THR A 6 27.71 15.09 11.34
C THR A 6 28.83 15.89 11.98
N SER A 7 28.50 16.88 12.82
CA SER A 7 29.47 17.48 13.73
C SER A 7 28.78 18.11 14.94
N ASN A 8 28.20 17.26 15.77
CA ASN A 8 28.34 17.35 17.22
C ASN A 8 27.85 16.04 17.82
N LYS A 9 28.71 15.36 18.58
CA LYS A 9 28.27 14.38 19.56
C LYS A 9 27.36 15.12 20.54
N GLY A 10 26.05 15.10 20.28
CA GLY A 10 25.07 15.51 21.27
C GLY A 10 25.29 14.65 22.51
N LYS A 11 25.51 15.29 23.66
CA LYS A 11 25.53 14.58 24.94
C LYS A 11 24.22 13.81 25.05
N GLU A 12 24.30 12.52 25.33
CA GLU A 12 23.10 11.70 25.54
C GLU A 12 22.24 12.35 26.63
N THR A 13 20.92 12.40 26.44
CA THR A 13 19.95 12.96 27.40
C THR A 13 20.00 12.24 28.77
N SER A 14 20.64 11.07 28.83
CA SER A 14 20.98 10.30 30.03
C SER A 14 22.08 10.95 30.92
N GLU A 15 22.92 11.81 30.36
CA GLU A 15 23.95 12.55 31.12
C GLU A 15 23.41 13.85 31.71
N LEU A 16 22.50 14.53 31.00
CA LEU A 16 21.86 15.79 31.43
C LEU A 16 20.92 15.59 32.63
N THR A 17 20.27 14.43 32.72
CA THR A 17 19.33 14.07 33.81
C THR A 17 20.02 13.81 35.15
N LYS A 18 21.35 13.67 35.19
CA LYS A 18 22.13 13.52 36.43
C LYS A 18 22.44 14.86 37.11
N GLU A 19 22.38 15.97 36.38
CA GLU A 19 22.78 17.31 36.88
C GLU A 19 21.59 18.22 37.19
N LEU A 20 20.35 17.80 36.89
CA LEU A 20 19.15 18.62 37.08
C LEU A 20 18.53 18.43 38.48
N PRO A 21 18.11 19.51 39.16
CA PRO A 21 17.39 19.42 40.44
C PRO A 21 16.04 18.70 40.28
N GLU A 22 15.60 18.00 41.33
CA GLU A 22 14.46 17.06 41.28
C GLU A 22 13.16 17.67 40.72
N ASN A 23 12.92 18.96 40.95
CA ASN A 23 11.75 19.68 40.47
C ASN A 23 11.73 19.91 38.94
N LEU A 24 12.86 19.76 38.25
CA LEU A 24 12.97 19.91 36.79
C LEU A 24 13.09 18.56 36.07
N LYS A 25 13.37 17.46 36.78
CA LYS A 25 13.40 16.12 36.19
C LYS A 25 12.03 15.69 35.67
N GLY A 26 10.98 15.91 36.47
CA GLY A 26 9.61 15.59 36.07
C GLY A 26 9.15 16.35 34.82
N PHE A 27 9.52 17.64 34.70
CA PHE A 27 9.22 18.45 33.52
C PHE A 27 9.96 17.95 32.27
N PHE A 28 11.22 17.54 32.43
CA PHE A 28 12.04 17.01 31.34
C PHE A 28 11.56 15.63 30.87
N GLU A 29 11.13 14.75 31.77
CA GLU A 29 10.55 13.44 31.41
C GLU A 29 9.21 13.59 30.66
N GLU A 30 8.37 14.53 31.08
CA GLU A 30 7.04 14.77 30.48
C GLU A 30 7.13 15.48 29.11
N ASN A 31 8.16 16.31 28.90
CA ASN A 31 8.36 17.09 27.68
C ASN A 31 9.54 16.63 26.82
N ASN A 32 10.13 15.47 27.09
CA ASN A 32 11.25 14.97 26.31
C ASN A 32 10.80 14.70 24.85
N PRO A 33 11.35 15.38 23.83
CA PRO A 33 11.04 15.07 22.44
C PRO A 33 11.49 13.66 22.05
N ASP A 34 12.50 13.10 22.73
CA ASP A 34 13.03 11.75 22.45
C ASP A 34 12.01 10.64 22.77
N SER A 35 11.15 10.80 23.79
CA SER A 35 10.09 9.82 24.10
C SER A 35 8.91 9.92 23.14
N LYS A 36 8.67 11.09 22.53
CA LYS A 36 7.64 11.30 21.50
C LYS A 36 8.08 10.85 20.10
N HIS A 37 9.35 10.50 19.90
CA HIS A 37 9.87 10.00 18.62
C HIS A 37 9.90 8.47 18.49
N GLN A 38 9.42 7.72 19.49
CA GLN A 38 9.35 6.26 19.40
C GLN A 38 8.42 5.73 18.29
N SER A 39 7.46 6.53 17.78
CA SER A 39 6.47 6.03 16.81
C SER A 39 6.75 6.30 15.33
N ILE A 40 7.80 7.05 14.98
CA ILE A 40 8.04 7.42 13.56
C ILE A 40 8.79 6.29 12.81
N PHE A 41 9.43 5.38 13.55
CA PHE A 41 10.22 4.26 13.01
C PHE A 41 9.68 2.88 13.38
N GLU A 42 8.55 2.79 14.10
CA GLU A 42 7.94 1.50 14.38
C GLU A 42 7.26 0.94 13.13
N GLU A 43 7.89 -0.07 12.53
CA GLU A 43 7.31 -0.83 11.42
C GLU A 43 5.92 -1.35 11.82
N SER A 44 4.93 -1.14 10.93
CA SER A 44 3.58 -1.65 11.13
C SER A 44 3.59 -3.17 11.33
N PRO A 45 2.61 -3.75 12.05
CA PRO A 45 2.51 -5.21 12.19
C PRO A 45 2.50 -5.95 10.85
N HIS A 46 1.91 -5.35 9.81
CA HIS A 46 1.92 -5.90 8.45
C HIS A 46 3.32 -5.84 7.83
N GLN A 47 4.03 -4.71 7.93
CA GLN A 47 5.41 -4.59 7.43
C GLN A 47 6.34 -5.59 8.12
N LYS A 48 6.26 -5.71 9.45
CA LYS A 48 7.03 -6.69 10.23
C LYS A 48 6.80 -8.10 9.71
N ARG A 49 5.55 -8.44 9.38
CA ARG A 49 5.20 -9.76 8.84
C ARG A 49 5.77 -9.99 7.44
N VAL A 50 5.67 -9.01 6.55
CA VAL A 50 6.28 -9.06 5.21
C VAL A 50 7.78 -9.28 5.30
N ASN A 51 8.45 -8.48 6.13
CA ASN A 51 9.90 -8.58 6.37
C ASN A 51 10.30 -9.97 6.90
N GLN A 52 9.52 -10.54 7.84
CA GLN A 52 9.75 -11.90 8.33
C GLN A 52 9.66 -12.97 7.23
N VAL A 53 8.65 -12.89 6.36
CA VAL A 53 8.45 -13.84 5.25
C VAL A 53 9.58 -13.69 4.23
N LEU A 54 9.93 -12.47 3.86
CA LEU A 54 11.06 -12.18 2.95
C LEU A 54 12.38 -12.73 3.48
N LEU A 55 12.69 -12.48 4.76
CA LEU A 55 13.90 -13.00 5.40
C LEU A 55 13.91 -14.53 5.46
N LYS A 56 12.76 -15.15 5.73
CA LYS A 56 12.63 -16.61 5.72
C LYS A 56 12.91 -17.17 4.33
N HIS A 57 12.34 -16.57 3.29
CA HIS A 57 12.55 -16.99 1.91
C HIS A 57 14.02 -16.83 1.48
N GLN A 58 14.68 -15.75 1.88
CA GLN A 58 16.12 -15.54 1.64
C GLN A 58 16.98 -16.61 2.36
N LYS A 59 16.67 -16.91 3.63
CA LYS A 59 17.42 -17.91 4.42
C LYS A 59 17.21 -19.34 3.96
N GLN A 60 16.10 -19.64 3.28
CA GLN A 60 15.83 -20.96 2.72
C GLN A 60 16.70 -21.30 1.50
N ASN A 61 17.66 -20.43 1.13
CA ASN A 61 18.51 -20.58 -0.06
C ASN A 61 17.69 -20.81 -1.33
N THR A 62 16.49 -20.23 -1.41
CA THR A 62 15.71 -20.28 -2.64
C THR A 62 16.56 -19.64 -3.74
N PRO A 63 16.89 -20.38 -4.81
CA PRO A 63 17.72 -19.83 -5.87
C PRO A 63 17.03 -18.62 -6.49
N TYR A 64 17.84 -17.67 -6.94
CA TYR A 64 17.36 -16.51 -7.68
C TYR A 64 16.42 -16.95 -8.81
N SER A 65 15.21 -16.39 -8.85
CA SER A 65 14.23 -16.67 -9.90
C SER A 65 14.19 -15.53 -10.90
N TYR A 66 14.87 -15.72 -12.04
CA TYR A 66 14.77 -14.82 -13.19
C TYR A 66 13.32 -14.73 -13.71
N GLU A 67 12.55 -15.82 -13.59
CA GLU A 67 11.16 -15.87 -13.99
C GLU A 67 10.29 -14.91 -13.16
N LEU A 68 10.47 -14.90 -11.84
CA LEU A 68 9.78 -13.99 -10.95
C LEU A 68 10.13 -12.53 -11.25
N GLU A 69 11.40 -12.22 -11.48
CA GLU A 69 11.83 -10.87 -11.84
C GLU A 69 11.15 -10.41 -13.14
N ARG A 70 11.20 -11.24 -14.19
CA ARG A 70 10.55 -10.96 -15.47
C ARG A 70 9.04 -10.80 -15.31
N TYR A 71 8.41 -11.64 -14.47
CA TYR A 71 6.99 -11.53 -14.14
C TYR A 71 6.68 -10.18 -13.50
N LYS A 72 7.42 -9.76 -12.46
CA LYS A 72 7.23 -8.45 -11.79
C LYS A 72 7.46 -7.27 -12.73
N GLN A 73 8.39 -7.39 -13.67
CA GLN A 73 8.63 -6.35 -14.68
C GLN A 73 7.48 -6.22 -15.68
N LYS A 74 6.86 -7.35 -16.06
CA LYS A 74 5.72 -7.38 -16.98
C LYS A 74 4.42 -6.97 -16.28
N GLU A 75 4.19 -7.51 -15.09
CA GLU A 75 2.95 -7.38 -14.32
C GLU A 75 3.12 -6.36 -13.19
N LYS A 76 3.59 -5.15 -13.54
CA LYS A 76 3.71 -4.03 -12.59
C LYS A 76 2.33 -3.63 -12.05
N PRO A 77 2.24 -2.99 -10.86
CA PRO A 77 0.96 -2.59 -10.28
C PRO A 77 0.05 -1.80 -11.23
N GLN A 78 0.63 -0.94 -12.08
CA GLN A 78 -0.10 -0.15 -13.07
C GLN A 78 -0.72 -1.04 -14.15
N VAL A 79 0.01 -2.06 -14.61
CA VAL A 79 -0.46 -3.01 -15.63
C VAL A 79 -1.57 -3.89 -15.05
N VAL A 80 -1.35 -4.44 -13.85
CA VAL A 80 -2.35 -5.24 -13.14
C VAL A 80 -3.63 -4.44 -12.93
N THR A 81 -3.52 -3.21 -12.44
CA THR A 81 -4.66 -2.32 -12.24
C THR A 81 -5.40 -2.03 -13.54
N ALA A 82 -4.67 -1.79 -14.64
CA ALA A 82 -5.30 -1.58 -15.94
C ALA A 82 -6.08 -2.82 -16.41
N VAL A 83 -5.54 -4.01 -16.18
CA VAL A 83 -6.23 -5.28 -16.49
C VAL A 83 -7.49 -5.44 -15.64
N ASN A 84 -7.41 -5.24 -14.32
CA ASN A 84 -8.57 -5.39 -13.42
C ASN A 84 -9.66 -4.35 -13.72
N CYS A 85 -9.29 -3.15 -14.17
CA CYS A 85 -10.26 -2.10 -14.53
C CYS A 85 -10.67 -2.11 -16.02
N ALA A 86 -10.23 -3.10 -16.81
CA ALA A 86 -10.40 -3.09 -18.27
C ALA A 86 -11.87 -3.05 -18.71
N GLU A 87 -12.76 -3.75 -18.00
CA GLU A 87 -14.20 -3.75 -18.32
C GLU A 87 -14.83 -2.36 -18.10
N ILE A 88 -14.42 -1.65 -17.04
CA ILE A 88 -14.89 -0.29 -16.75
C ILE A 88 -14.29 0.70 -17.76
N GLN A 89 -13.02 0.52 -18.14
CA GLN A 89 -12.39 1.30 -19.21
C GLN A 89 -13.11 1.14 -20.54
N GLN A 90 -13.63 -0.06 -20.85
CA GLN A 90 -14.41 -0.31 -22.06
C GLN A 90 -15.71 0.52 -22.08
N GLN A 91 -16.36 0.75 -20.93
CA GLN A 91 -17.54 1.62 -20.84
C GLN A 91 -17.24 3.07 -21.22
N VAL A 92 -16.04 3.57 -20.89
CA VAL A 92 -15.59 4.90 -21.33
C VAL A 92 -15.47 4.94 -22.85
N VAL A 93 -14.86 3.92 -23.45
CA VAL A 93 -14.71 3.82 -24.90
C VAL A 93 -16.06 3.77 -25.59
N ASP A 94 -16.99 2.98 -25.07
CA ASP A 94 -18.33 2.85 -25.66
C ASP A 94 -19.15 4.13 -25.50
N CYS A 95 -19.00 4.85 -24.39
CA CYS A 95 -19.56 6.18 -24.23
C CYS A 95 -19.03 7.14 -25.30
N PHE A 96 -17.72 7.17 -25.56
CA PHE A 96 -17.14 7.98 -26.64
C PHE A 96 -17.57 7.55 -28.04
N ARG A 97 -17.80 6.26 -28.29
CA ARG A 97 -18.29 5.75 -29.58
C ARG A 97 -19.74 6.13 -29.86
N SER A 98 -20.56 6.25 -28.81
CA SER A 98 -21.97 6.61 -28.92
C SER A 98 -22.22 8.11 -29.18
N PHE A 99 -21.16 8.89 -29.35
CA PHE A 99 -21.21 10.35 -29.31
C PHE A 99 -21.56 11.03 -30.65
N ASN A 100 -22.44 12.03 -30.57
CA ASN A 100 -22.67 13.11 -31.54
C ASN A 100 -22.21 14.46 -30.94
N LEU A 101 -21.49 15.26 -31.75
CA LEU A 101 -20.66 16.45 -31.47
C LEU A 101 -21.13 17.60 -30.54
N THR A 102 -22.21 17.48 -29.74
CA THR A 102 -22.91 18.64 -29.16
C THR A 102 -22.85 18.84 -27.64
N SER A 103 -22.03 18.13 -26.85
CA SER A 103 -21.85 18.47 -25.42
C SER A 103 -20.45 18.17 -24.86
N THR A 104 -20.05 18.98 -23.87
CA THR A 104 -18.69 19.10 -23.32
C THR A 104 -18.48 18.36 -21.99
N THR A 105 -19.51 17.73 -21.43
CA THR A 105 -19.46 17.00 -20.14
C THR A 105 -19.82 15.52 -20.24
N GLN A 106 -19.95 14.98 -21.45
CA GLN A 106 -20.35 13.59 -21.67
C GLN A 106 -19.21 12.61 -21.34
N CYS A 107 -19.59 11.43 -20.83
CA CYS A 107 -18.71 10.39 -20.29
C CYS A 107 -18.00 10.68 -18.97
N LYS A 108 -18.22 11.86 -18.33
CA LYS A 108 -17.64 12.18 -17.01
C LYS A 108 -17.93 11.11 -15.94
N PHE A 109 -19.12 10.50 -16.01
CA PHE A 109 -19.52 9.42 -15.10
C PHE A 109 -18.63 8.17 -15.26
N GLU A 110 -18.49 7.65 -16.48
CA GLU A 110 -17.66 6.46 -16.75
C GLU A 110 -16.16 6.72 -16.50
N ILE A 111 -15.70 7.93 -16.81
CA ILE A 111 -14.33 8.36 -16.48
C ILE A 111 -14.13 8.37 -14.95
N GLY A 112 -15.14 8.84 -14.21
CA GLY A 112 -15.14 8.83 -12.75
C GLY A 112 -15.04 7.42 -12.18
N LYS A 113 -15.82 6.48 -12.69
CA LYS A 113 -15.75 5.05 -12.30
C LYS A 113 -14.39 4.44 -12.61
N THR A 114 -13.86 4.69 -13.80
CA THR A 114 -12.53 4.19 -14.19
C THR A 114 -11.45 4.72 -13.24
N THR A 115 -11.50 6.01 -12.93
CA THR A 115 -10.54 6.64 -12.00
C THR A 115 -10.64 6.01 -10.62
N ALA A 116 -11.86 5.84 -10.10
CA ALA A 116 -12.09 5.22 -8.80
C ALA A 116 -11.60 3.76 -8.76
N CYS A 117 -11.86 2.98 -9.81
CA CYS A 117 -11.34 1.62 -9.92
C CYS A 117 -9.81 1.60 -9.83
N VAL A 118 -9.15 2.45 -10.63
CA VAL A 118 -7.68 2.52 -10.67
C VAL A 118 -7.10 2.92 -9.30
N GLU A 119 -7.71 3.88 -8.62
CA GLU A 119 -7.26 4.30 -7.28
C GLU A 119 -7.43 3.21 -6.22
N ILE A 120 -8.58 2.53 -6.22
CA ILE A 120 -8.90 1.45 -5.27
C ILE A 120 -7.97 0.26 -5.48
N GLN A 121 -7.80 -0.17 -6.73
CA GLN A 121 -6.95 -1.30 -7.12
C GLN A 121 -5.48 -1.04 -6.76
N ASN A 122 -4.93 0.14 -7.10
CA ASN A 122 -3.56 0.49 -6.74
C ASN A 122 -3.35 0.53 -5.22
N ARG A 123 -4.30 1.09 -4.48
CA ARG A 123 -4.24 1.13 -3.01
C ARG A 123 -4.26 -0.27 -2.40
N ALA A 124 -5.11 -1.15 -2.93
CA ALA A 124 -5.23 -2.53 -2.46
C ALA A 124 -3.96 -3.35 -2.74
N LEU A 125 -3.41 -3.25 -3.96
CA LEU A 125 -2.14 -3.89 -4.32
C LEU A 125 -1.00 -3.42 -3.41
N LYS A 126 -0.93 -2.11 -3.12
CA LYS A 126 0.04 -1.55 -2.19
C LYS A 126 -0.18 -2.06 -0.76
N LYS A 127 -1.42 -2.09 -0.28
CA LYS A 127 -1.78 -2.55 1.08
C LYS A 127 -1.43 -4.03 1.30
N LEU A 128 -1.50 -4.84 0.25
CA LEU A 128 -1.10 -6.25 0.26
C LEU A 128 0.36 -6.47 -0.14
N TYR A 129 1.17 -5.41 -0.31
CA TYR A 129 2.60 -5.49 -0.64
C TYR A 129 2.88 -6.30 -1.92
N TYR A 130 2.03 -6.12 -2.95
CA TYR A 130 2.14 -6.85 -4.22
C TYR A 130 3.55 -6.80 -4.82
N GLU A 131 4.23 -5.64 -4.77
CA GLU A 131 5.59 -5.50 -5.33
C GLU A 131 6.62 -6.39 -4.61
N ASP A 132 6.37 -6.75 -3.37
CA ASP A 132 7.26 -7.55 -2.52
C ASP A 132 6.95 -9.06 -2.56
N CYS A 133 5.98 -9.53 -3.35
CA CYS A 133 5.65 -10.96 -3.43
C CYS A 133 6.89 -11.84 -3.70
N VAL A 134 6.98 -13.00 -3.06
CA VAL A 134 8.20 -13.83 -3.01
C VAL A 134 8.29 -14.87 -4.13
N ASP A 135 7.16 -15.19 -4.75
CA ASP A 135 7.01 -16.11 -5.88
C ASP A 135 5.81 -15.71 -6.74
N ILE A 136 5.71 -16.27 -7.95
CA ILE A 136 4.67 -15.92 -8.92
C ILE A 136 3.29 -16.26 -8.37
N ASP A 137 3.15 -17.42 -7.73
CA ASP A 137 1.89 -17.88 -7.13
C ASP A 137 1.35 -16.88 -6.11
N GLN A 138 2.21 -16.32 -5.26
CA GLN A 138 1.83 -15.30 -4.29
C GLN A 138 1.42 -14.00 -4.99
N CYS A 139 2.16 -13.58 -6.02
CA CYS A 139 1.79 -12.40 -6.81
C CYS A 139 0.40 -12.59 -7.45
N GLU A 140 0.17 -13.71 -8.13
CA GLU A 140 -1.12 -14.04 -8.76
C GLU A 140 -2.25 -14.13 -7.74
N LYS A 141 -1.99 -14.73 -6.58
CA LYS A 141 -2.96 -14.80 -5.49
C LYS A 141 -3.35 -13.42 -4.98
N ILE A 142 -2.40 -12.49 -4.84
CA ILE A 142 -2.70 -11.10 -4.46
C ILE A 142 -3.59 -10.46 -5.52
N ARG A 143 -3.24 -10.57 -6.81
CA ARG A 143 -4.03 -10.02 -7.92
C ARG A 143 -5.47 -10.52 -7.88
N TYR A 144 -5.64 -11.83 -7.78
CA TYR A 144 -6.95 -12.48 -7.71
C TYR A 144 -7.76 -12.02 -6.50
N ILE A 145 -7.14 -11.94 -5.32
CA ILE A 145 -7.83 -11.48 -4.11
C ILE A 145 -8.30 -10.04 -4.26
N VAL A 146 -7.45 -9.15 -4.77
CA VAL A 146 -7.82 -7.75 -4.96
C VAL A 146 -8.98 -7.62 -5.93
N ASP A 147 -8.92 -8.29 -7.08
CA ASP A 147 -9.97 -8.24 -8.09
C ASP A 147 -11.29 -8.84 -7.61
N LYS A 148 -11.22 -10.00 -6.95
CA LYS A 148 -12.39 -10.64 -6.34
C LYS A 148 -13.03 -9.77 -5.27
N LEU A 149 -12.24 -9.21 -4.35
CA LEU A 149 -12.79 -8.35 -3.30
C LEU A 149 -13.37 -7.06 -3.88
N PHE A 150 -12.78 -6.55 -4.98
CA PHE A 150 -13.32 -5.38 -5.65
C PHE A 150 -14.72 -5.67 -6.20
N THR A 151 -14.86 -6.74 -6.98
CA THR A 151 -16.15 -7.13 -7.57
C THR A 151 -17.21 -7.46 -6.50
N GLU A 152 -16.82 -8.09 -5.39
CA GLU A 152 -17.72 -8.40 -4.26
C GLU A 152 -18.21 -7.14 -3.52
N ASN A 153 -17.43 -6.07 -3.45
CA ASN A 153 -17.77 -4.88 -2.65
C ASN A 153 -18.31 -3.70 -3.49
N PHE A 154 -17.91 -3.59 -4.76
CA PHE A 154 -18.26 -2.45 -5.61
C PHE A 154 -19.08 -2.84 -6.83
N GLY A 155 -19.31 -4.15 -7.05
CA GLY A 155 -19.92 -4.69 -8.26
C GLY A 155 -18.93 -4.81 -9.43
N GLN A 156 -19.33 -5.52 -10.48
CA GLN A 156 -18.50 -5.77 -11.66
C GLN A 156 -18.00 -4.48 -12.31
N TYR A 157 -18.85 -3.44 -12.35
CA TYR A 157 -18.53 -2.17 -13.00
C TYR A 157 -18.22 -1.02 -12.03
N GLY A 158 -18.03 -1.32 -10.74
CA GLY A 158 -17.78 -0.27 -9.74
C GLY A 158 -18.97 0.67 -9.52
N ASP A 159 -20.18 0.14 -9.60
CA ASP A 159 -21.43 0.92 -9.46
C ASP A 159 -21.65 1.38 -8.01
N GLU A 160 -21.10 0.66 -7.03
CA GLU A 160 -21.37 0.89 -5.60
C GLU A 160 -20.21 1.56 -4.86
N VAL A 161 -19.44 2.45 -5.50
CA VAL A 161 -18.32 3.13 -4.84
C VAL A 161 -18.82 4.21 -3.87
N ASN A 162 -18.83 3.89 -2.58
CA ASN A 162 -19.15 4.81 -1.49
C ASN A 162 -18.29 4.52 -0.24
N GLU A 163 -18.40 5.33 0.81
CA GLU A 163 -17.55 5.18 2.00
C GLU A 163 -17.80 3.89 2.78
N VAL A 164 -19.03 3.35 2.75
CA VAL A 164 -19.37 2.08 3.43
C VAL A 164 -18.72 0.90 2.69
N THR A 165 -18.86 0.86 1.36
CA THR A 165 -18.26 -0.21 0.55
C THR A 165 -16.74 -0.15 0.55
N LYS A 166 -16.15 1.05 0.56
CA LYS A 166 -14.71 1.22 0.76
C LYS A 166 -14.23 0.68 2.10
N ALA A 167 -14.92 0.99 3.19
CA ALA A 167 -14.56 0.49 4.52
C ALA A 167 -14.68 -1.04 4.61
N ASN A 168 -15.72 -1.63 4.00
CA ASN A 168 -15.91 -3.08 3.93
C ASN A 168 -14.82 -3.77 3.11
N PHE A 169 -14.45 -3.17 1.98
CA PHE A 169 -13.33 -3.63 1.16
C PHE A 169 -12.01 -3.58 1.92
N ASP A 170 -11.72 -2.47 2.61
CA ASP A 170 -10.50 -2.31 3.41
C ASP A 170 -10.41 -3.35 4.54
N LYS A 171 -11.52 -3.61 5.23
CA LYS A 171 -11.62 -4.65 6.26
C LYS A 171 -11.43 -6.05 5.67
N SER A 172 -11.96 -6.30 4.47
CA SER A 172 -11.80 -7.58 3.78
C SER A 172 -10.35 -7.80 3.35
N LEU A 173 -9.66 -6.76 2.87
CA LEU A 173 -8.23 -6.80 2.58
C LEU A 173 -7.41 -7.14 3.83
N ASP A 174 -7.69 -6.50 4.96
CA ASP A 174 -7.01 -6.77 6.23
C ASP A 174 -7.22 -8.24 6.68
N GLY A 175 -8.44 -8.75 6.52
CA GLY A 175 -8.77 -10.16 6.80
C GLY A 175 -8.07 -11.17 5.89
N MET A 176 -7.60 -10.75 4.71
CA MET A 176 -6.88 -11.60 3.75
C MET A 176 -5.36 -11.48 3.89
N PHE A 177 -4.84 -10.41 4.51
CA PHE A 177 -3.41 -10.12 4.62
C PHE A 177 -2.59 -11.33 5.11
N TYR A 178 -2.92 -11.87 6.29
CA TYR A 178 -2.19 -13.02 6.86
C TYR A 178 -2.39 -14.33 6.10
N LYS A 179 -3.41 -14.43 5.23
CA LYS A 179 -3.60 -15.60 4.35
C LYS A 179 -2.71 -15.54 3.11
N VAL A 180 -2.31 -14.34 2.70
CA VAL A 180 -1.36 -14.08 1.62
C VAL A 180 0.08 -14.18 2.14
N TRP A 181 0.36 -13.58 3.30
CA TRP A 181 1.70 -13.49 3.90
C TRP A 181 1.92 -14.55 5.00
N LYS A 182 1.95 -15.82 4.59
CA LYS A 182 2.13 -16.99 5.47
C LYS A 182 3.59 -17.33 5.76
#